data_AF-A0A378BS85-F1
#
_entry.id   AF-A0A378BS85-F1
#
_cell.length_a   1.000
_cell.length_b   1.000
_cell.length_c   1.000
_cell.angle_alpha   90.00
_cell.angle_beta   90.00
_cell.angle_gamma   90.00
#
_symmetry.space_group_name_H-M   'P 1'
#
loop_
_entity.id
_entity.type
_entity.pdbx_description
1 polymer ?
#
loop_
_entity_poly.entity_id
_entity_poly.type
_entity_poly.pdbx_seq_one_letter_code
_entity_poly.pdbx_strand_id
1 'polypeptide(L)'
;MPLIGERLIEASAGTGKTFTIAALYLRLLLGLGGEAAYPRAISVEELLVVTFTEAATEELRGRIRSNIHELRIACLRGESDNPLYSALLAEIADKDDAAKTLLLAERQMDEAAVFTIHGFCQRMLSLNAFESGMLFEQQLIEDESRLRYQACADSGAATAIPLTRDIAAVIHDVWKGPRDLLKSLDRWLQGEAPQLKSPPALTRRWPNAISRSLPALTRSSSSGASRWARSKACWKIPALTGGSLIAATRASGWRK
;
A
#
# COMPACT_ATOMS: atom_id res chain seq x y z
N MET A 1 14.20 -10.65 23.57
CA MET A 1 14.36 -9.97 22.26
C MET A 1 14.45 -8.46 22.49
N PRO A 2 15.46 -7.77 21.94
CA PRO A 2 15.60 -6.31 21.99
C PRO A 2 14.48 -5.61 21.22
N LEU A 3 13.90 -4.57 21.84
CA LEU A 3 12.77 -3.80 21.32
C LEU A 3 13.20 -2.49 20.63
N ILE A 4 14.48 -2.39 20.26
CA ILE A 4 15.08 -1.22 19.62
C ILE A 4 15.57 -1.61 18.22
N GLY A 5 15.32 -0.70 17.26
CA GLY A 5 15.69 -0.82 15.86
C GLY A 5 14.76 -1.72 15.05
N GLU A 6 15.19 -2.06 13.85
CA GLU A 6 14.44 -2.92 12.93
C GLU A 6 14.58 -4.39 13.32
N ARG A 7 13.45 -5.11 13.37
CA ARG A 7 13.41 -6.54 13.70
C ARG A 7 12.46 -7.25 12.75
N LEU A 8 12.96 -8.31 12.13
CA LEU A 8 12.15 -9.24 11.35
C LEU A 8 11.88 -10.48 12.19
N ILE A 9 10.60 -10.77 12.41
CA ILE A 9 10.16 -11.99 13.10
C ILE A 9 9.51 -12.89 12.05
N GLU A 10 10.20 -13.96 11.68
CA GLU A 10 9.62 -14.99 10.83
C GLU A 10 8.79 -15.95 11.70
N ALA A 11 7.55 -16.20 11.29
CA ALA A 11 6.69 -17.14 11.98
C ALA A 11 5.88 -17.92 10.94
N SER A 12 5.81 -19.25 11.07
CA SER A 12 5.06 -20.15 10.19
C SER A 12 3.60 -20.25 10.62
N ALA A 13 2.74 -20.85 9.78
CA ALA A 13 1.34 -21.07 10.16
C ALA A 13 1.26 -21.87 11.47
N GLY A 14 0.40 -21.44 12.41
CA GLY A 14 0.22 -22.12 13.69
C GLY A 14 1.30 -21.86 14.76
N THR A 15 2.36 -21.09 14.49
CA THR A 15 3.46 -20.87 15.46
C THR A 15 3.22 -19.70 16.42
N GLY A 16 1.96 -19.36 16.71
CA GLY A 16 1.62 -18.36 17.72
C GLY A 16 2.01 -16.90 17.38
N LYS A 17 2.03 -16.49 16.11
CA LYS A 17 2.41 -15.10 15.73
C LYS A 17 1.67 -14.04 16.54
N THR A 18 0.35 -14.22 16.68
CA THR A 18 -0.52 -13.29 17.40
C THR A 18 -0.22 -13.28 18.90
N PHE A 19 0.19 -14.43 19.47
CA PHE A 19 0.63 -14.53 20.85
C PHE A 19 1.94 -13.76 21.07
N THR A 20 2.89 -13.88 20.14
CA THR A 20 4.13 -13.10 20.16
C THR A 20 3.86 -11.60 20.08
N ILE A 21 2.97 -11.15 19.18
CA ILE A 21 2.60 -9.73 19.07
C ILE A 21 2.02 -9.22 20.38
N ALA A 22 1.10 -9.96 21.01
CA ALA A 22 0.53 -9.59 22.29
C ALA A 22 1.59 -9.47 23.40
N ALA A 23 2.51 -10.44 23.50
CA ALA A 23 3.59 -10.40 24.47
C ALA A 23 4.50 -9.19 24.27
N LEU A 24 4.83 -8.85 23.01
CA LEU A 24 5.61 -7.67 22.68
C LEU A 24 4.86 -6.37 23.05
N TYR A 25 3.56 -6.33 22.80
CA TYR A 25 2.72 -5.18 23.15
C TYR A 25 2.76 -4.89 24.65
N LEU A 26 2.56 -5.92 25.48
CA LEU A 26 2.61 -5.79 26.95
C LEU A 26 3.99 -5.35 27.44
N ARG A 27 5.07 -5.89 26.85
CA ARG A 27 6.44 -5.50 27.20
C ARG A 27 6.73 -4.05 26.87
N LEU A 28 6.24 -3.53 25.75
CA LEU A 28 6.40 -2.11 25.38
C LEU A 28 5.60 -1.19 26.30
N LEU A 29 4.39 -1.61 26.66
CA LEU A 29 3.48 -0.84 27.52
C LEU A 29 4.08 -0.62 28.91
N LEU A 30 4.69 -1.67 29.48
CA LEU A 30 5.28 -1.65 30.81
C LEU A 30 6.79 -1.38 30.84
N GLY A 31 7.44 -1.20 29.68
CA GLY A 31 8.89 -1.01 29.59
C GLY A 31 9.73 -2.22 30.05
N LEU A 32 9.24 -3.44 29.82
CA LEU A 32 9.84 -4.69 30.32
C LEU A 32 10.92 -5.27 29.38
N GLY A 33 11.84 -6.05 29.95
CA GLY A 33 12.92 -6.73 29.21
C GLY A 33 14.35 -6.31 29.53
N GLY A 34 14.60 -5.60 30.64
CA GLY A 34 15.95 -5.24 31.10
C GLY A 34 16.74 -4.44 30.05
N GLU A 35 17.97 -4.86 29.75
CA GLU A 35 18.82 -4.22 28.72
C GLU A 35 18.22 -4.26 27.30
N ALA A 36 17.27 -5.17 27.07
CA ALA A 36 16.56 -5.32 25.81
C ALA A 36 15.22 -4.55 25.79
N ALA A 37 14.87 -3.85 26.87
CA ALA A 37 13.66 -3.05 26.97
C ALA A 37 13.72 -1.80 26.09
N TYR A 38 12.56 -1.26 25.79
CA TYR A 38 12.47 0.08 25.21
C TYR A 38 12.79 1.12 26.30
N PRO A 39 13.44 2.26 25.99
CA PRO A 39 13.90 3.23 27.00
C PRO A 39 12.84 3.82 27.93
N ARG A 40 11.55 3.74 27.56
CA ARG A 40 10.41 4.24 28.35
C ARG A 40 9.18 3.35 28.14
N ALA A 41 8.23 3.43 29.06
CA ALA A 41 6.88 2.90 28.84
C ALA A 41 6.19 3.66 27.69
N ILE A 42 5.43 2.95 26.87
CA ILE A 42 4.75 3.48 25.69
C ILE A 42 3.24 3.35 25.85
N SER A 43 2.51 4.44 25.58
CA SER A 43 1.04 4.45 25.64
C SER A 43 0.43 3.66 24.47
N VAL A 44 -0.83 3.25 24.61
CA VAL A 44 -1.55 2.49 23.58
C VAL A 44 -1.71 3.26 22.26
N GLU A 45 -1.73 4.59 22.32
CA GLU A 45 -1.81 5.49 21.17
C GLU A 45 -0.48 5.60 20.42
N GLU A 46 0.65 5.45 21.12
CA GLU A 46 2.00 5.51 20.56
C GLU A 46 2.44 4.15 19.95
N LEU A 47 1.70 3.06 20.20
CA LEU A 47 1.99 1.73 19.69
C LEU A 47 1.26 1.44 18.37
N LEU A 48 1.91 1.77 17.25
CA LEU A 48 1.38 1.51 15.92
C LEU A 48 1.44 0.02 15.55
N VAL A 49 0.28 -0.56 15.24
CA VAL A 49 0.15 -1.90 14.70
C VAL A 49 -0.65 -1.84 13.41
N VAL A 50 -0.08 -2.35 12.31
CA VAL A 50 -0.73 -2.35 10.99
C VAL A 50 -0.93 -3.77 10.45
N THR A 51 -2.07 -4.02 9.81
CA THR A 51 -2.39 -5.31 9.17
C THR A 51 -3.13 -5.11 7.84
N PHE A 52 -3.38 -6.19 7.11
CA PHE A 52 -3.99 -6.14 5.78
C PHE A 52 -5.51 -6.02 5.79
N THR A 53 -6.20 -6.60 6.77
CA THR A 53 -7.65 -6.72 6.76
C THR A 53 -8.28 -6.12 8.00
N GLU A 54 -9.47 -5.53 7.83
CA GLU A 54 -10.25 -4.95 8.94
C GLU A 54 -10.59 -6.02 10.00
N ALA A 55 -10.97 -7.22 9.57
CA ALA A 55 -11.22 -8.34 10.48
C ALA A 55 -10.00 -8.68 11.36
N ALA A 56 -8.79 -8.65 10.80
CA ALA A 56 -7.58 -8.89 11.58
C ALA A 56 -7.26 -7.74 12.54
N THR A 57 -7.59 -6.49 12.20
CA THR A 57 -7.45 -5.36 13.15
C THR A 57 -8.34 -5.55 14.36
N GLU A 58 -9.60 -5.95 14.15
CA GLU A 58 -10.58 -6.09 15.22
C GLU A 58 -10.27 -7.30 16.11
N GLU A 59 -9.90 -8.42 15.49
CA GLU A 59 -9.40 -9.59 16.23
C GLU A 59 -8.18 -9.22 17.09
N LEU A 60 -7.22 -8.48 16.54
CA LEU A 60 -6.00 -8.12 17.24
C LEU A 60 -6.27 -7.11 18.37
N ARG A 61 -7.11 -6.11 18.13
CA ARG A 61 -7.55 -5.13 19.14
C ARG A 61 -8.24 -5.84 20.31
N GLY A 62 -9.17 -6.75 20.02
CA GLY A 62 -9.83 -7.57 21.03
C GLY A 62 -8.85 -8.38 21.87
N ARG A 63 -7.90 -9.07 21.22
CA ARG A 63 -6.86 -9.84 21.92
C ARG A 63 -5.97 -8.99 22.80
N ILE A 64 -5.50 -7.84 22.31
CA ILE A 64 -4.66 -6.92 23.10
C ILE A 64 -5.42 -6.46 24.35
N ARG A 65 -6.69 -6.05 24.19
CA ARG A 65 -7.54 -5.63 25.32
C ARG A 65 -7.68 -6.74 26.36
N SER A 66 -7.98 -7.97 25.94
CA SER A 66 -8.08 -9.10 26.87
C SER A 66 -6.77 -9.38 27.60
N ASN A 67 -5.63 -9.34 26.91
CA ASN A 67 -4.33 -9.60 27.53
C ASN A 67 -3.93 -8.51 28.53
N ILE A 68 -4.24 -7.25 28.26
CA ILE A 68 -4.04 -6.13 29.21
C ILE A 68 -4.89 -6.36 30.46
N HIS A 69 -6.16 -6.72 30.27
CA HIS A 69 -7.09 -6.98 31.37
C HIS A 69 -6.63 -8.17 32.24
N GLU A 70 -6.25 -9.28 31.62
CA GLU A 70 -5.79 -10.49 32.32
C GLU A 70 -4.47 -10.23 33.07
N LEU A 71 -3.50 -9.54 32.44
CA LEU A 71 -2.26 -9.19 33.12
C LEU A 71 -2.51 -8.22 34.29
N ARG A 72 -3.45 -7.29 34.15
CA ARG A 72 -3.84 -6.40 35.25
C ARG A 72 -4.38 -7.18 36.43
N ILE A 73 -5.28 -8.14 36.20
CA ILE A 73 -5.78 -9.03 37.26
C ILE A 73 -4.64 -9.81 37.90
N ALA A 74 -3.72 -10.34 37.09
CA ALA A 74 -2.54 -11.04 37.57
C ALA A 74 -1.64 -10.16 38.44
N CYS A 75 -1.47 -8.87 38.09
CA CYS A 75 -0.74 -7.90 38.91
C CYS A 75 -1.40 -7.69 40.28
N LEU A 76 -2.74 -7.53 40.30
CA LEU A 76 -3.52 -7.34 41.54
C LEU A 76 -3.51 -8.58 42.45
N ARG A 77 -3.50 -9.78 41.86
CA ARG A 77 -3.42 -11.05 42.60
C ARG A 77 -2.00 -11.38 43.02
N GLY A 78 -1.01 -10.87 42.31
CA GLY A 78 0.40 -11.17 42.49
C GLY A 78 0.87 -12.47 41.84
N GLU A 79 -0.05 -13.26 41.26
CA GLU A 79 0.18 -14.56 40.63
C GLU A 79 -0.72 -14.79 39.40
N SER A 80 -0.35 -15.76 38.56
CA SER A 80 -1.12 -16.19 37.38
C SER A 80 -0.74 -17.63 36.99
N ASP A 81 -1.73 -18.38 36.50
CA ASP A 81 -1.54 -19.73 35.93
C ASP A 81 -1.04 -19.69 34.47
N ASN A 82 -1.24 -18.57 33.78
CA ASN A 82 -0.74 -18.39 32.41
C ASN A 82 0.78 -18.15 32.41
N PRO A 83 1.59 -19.03 31.78
CA PRO A 83 3.06 -18.92 31.79
C PRO A 83 3.61 -17.58 31.29
N LEU A 84 2.93 -16.95 30.32
CA LEU A 84 3.34 -15.64 29.81
C LEU A 84 3.23 -14.57 30.90
N TYR A 85 2.10 -14.52 31.59
CA TYR A 85 1.87 -13.52 32.61
C TYR A 85 2.72 -13.78 33.84
N SER A 86 2.94 -15.04 34.22
CA SER A 86 3.86 -15.39 35.31
C SER A 86 5.28 -14.92 35.02
N ALA A 87 5.75 -15.07 33.77
CA ALA A 87 7.05 -14.55 33.33
C ALA A 87 7.10 -13.02 33.39
N LEU A 88 6.08 -12.32 32.89
CA LEU A 88 6.01 -10.86 32.94
C LEU A 88 5.94 -10.33 34.39
N LEU A 89 5.18 -10.99 35.26
CA LEU A 89 5.07 -10.65 36.68
C LEU A 89 6.41 -10.75 37.42
N ALA A 90 7.29 -11.66 37.00
CA ALA A 90 8.63 -11.79 37.57
C ALA A 90 9.57 -10.64 37.16
N GLU A 91 9.29 -9.98 36.03
CA GLU A 91 10.07 -8.82 35.55
C GLU A 91 9.53 -7.48 36.10
N ILE A 92 8.28 -7.43 36.54
CA ILE A 92 7.65 -6.20 37.07
C ILE A 92 8.16 -5.92 38.49
N ALA A 93 8.77 -4.74 38.68
CA ALA A 93 9.27 -4.30 39.99
C ALA A 93 8.13 -3.86 40.93
N ASP A 94 7.20 -3.04 40.44
CA ASP A 94 6.04 -2.55 41.20
C ASP A 94 4.75 -3.01 40.50
N LYS A 95 4.09 -4.02 41.10
CA LYS A 95 2.86 -4.61 40.58
C LYS A 95 1.66 -3.68 40.73
N ASP A 96 1.65 -2.82 41.76
CA ASP A 96 0.56 -1.88 41.98
C ASP A 96 0.60 -0.75 40.96
N ASP A 97 1.79 -0.24 40.64
CA ASP A 97 1.99 0.74 39.57
C ASP A 97 1.68 0.15 38.19
N ALA A 98 2.16 -1.07 37.92
CA ALA A 98 1.83 -1.78 36.69
C ALA A 98 0.31 -1.98 36.54
N ALA A 99 -0.41 -2.34 37.59
CA ALA A 99 -1.86 -2.50 37.56
C ALA A 99 -2.60 -1.19 37.25
N LYS A 100 -2.11 -0.04 37.74
CA LYS A 100 -2.65 1.29 37.42
C LYS A 100 -2.40 1.65 35.96
N THR A 101 -1.18 1.41 35.48
CA THR A 101 -0.80 1.65 34.08
C THR A 101 -1.64 0.80 33.13
N LEU A 102 -1.82 -0.48 33.43
CA LEU A 102 -2.66 -1.38 32.64
C LEU A 102 -4.14 -0.98 32.68
N LEU A 103 -4.65 -0.49 33.81
CA LEU A 103 -6.02 0.02 33.90
C LEU A 103 -6.24 1.26 33.02
N LEU A 104 -5.26 2.17 32.98
CA LEU A 104 -5.31 3.33 32.08
C LEU A 104 -5.32 2.88 30.62
N ALA A 105 -4.40 1.98 30.26
CA ALA A 105 -4.31 1.42 28.92
C ALA A 105 -5.60 0.71 28.50
N GLU A 106 -6.20 -0.10 29.38
CA GLU A 106 -7.47 -0.79 29.14
C GLU A 106 -8.60 0.18 28.76
N ARG A 107 -8.65 1.34 29.45
CA ARG A 107 -9.64 2.40 29.17
C ARG A 107 -9.36 3.15 27.86
N GLN A 108 -8.10 3.25 27.47
CA GLN A 108 -7.66 3.94 26.24
C GLN A 108 -7.63 3.02 25.01
N MET A 109 -8.04 1.75 25.13
CA MET A 109 -7.99 0.79 24.02
C MET A 109 -8.83 1.18 22.81
N ASP A 110 -9.84 2.04 22.99
CA ASP A 110 -10.65 2.58 21.88
C ASP A 110 -9.83 3.53 20.99
N GLU A 111 -8.79 4.16 21.54
CA GLU A 111 -7.87 5.07 20.85
C GLU A 111 -6.59 4.37 20.37
N ALA A 112 -6.45 3.06 20.66
CA ALA A 112 -5.27 2.29 20.31
C ALA A 112 -4.96 2.34 18.80
N ALA A 113 -3.68 2.56 18.48
CA ALA A 113 -3.18 2.73 17.12
C ALA A 113 -3.07 1.42 16.33
N VAL A 114 -4.19 0.69 16.22
CA VAL A 114 -4.33 -0.56 15.45
C VAL A 114 -5.15 -0.27 14.19
N PHE A 115 -4.50 -0.32 13.03
CA PHE A 115 -5.10 0.05 11.74
C PHE A 115 -4.85 -0.99 10.66
N THR A 116 -5.63 -0.91 9.58
CA THR A 116 -5.18 -1.46 8.32
C THR A 116 -4.09 -0.58 7.71
N ILE A 117 -3.30 -1.12 6.78
CA ILE A 117 -2.29 -0.34 6.04
C ILE A 117 -2.95 0.91 5.40
N HIS A 118 -4.11 0.73 4.78
CA HIS A 118 -4.86 1.83 4.16
C HIS A 118 -5.36 2.84 5.19
N GLY A 119 -5.97 2.37 6.29
CA GLY A 119 -6.46 3.25 7.37
C GLY A 119 -5.34 4.09 8.00
N PHE A 120 -4.15 3.51 8.19
CA PHE A 120 -2.99 4.24 8.68
C PHE A 120 -2.53 5.32 7.70
N CYS A 121 -2.35 4.98 6.41
CA CYS A 121 -1.95 5.94 5.39
C CYS A 121 -2.94 7.10 5.27
N GLN A 122 -4.25 6.81 5.27
CA GLN A 122 -5.29 7.83 5.20
C GLN A 122 -5.25 8.76 6.43
N ARG A 123 -5.07 8.20 7.64
CA ARG A 123 -4.92 9.00 8.87
C ARG A 123 -3.70 9.92 8.79
N MET A 124 -2.56 9.44 8.31
CA MET A 124 -1.34 10.25 8.14
C MET A 124 -1.51 11.38 7.12
N LEU A 125 -2.18 11.10 6.00
CA LEU A 125 -2.48 12.12 4.99
C LEU A 125 -3.44 13.20 5.52
N SER A 126 -4.41 12.80 6.34
CA SER A 126 -5.38 13.72 6.93
C SER A 126 -4.77 14.61 8.01
N LEU A 127 -3.92 14.06 8.88
CA LEU A 127 -3.24 14.81 9.94
C LEU A 127 -2.24 15.83 9.36
N ASN A 128 -1.55 15.46 8.28
CA ASN A 128 -0.59 16.32 7.59
C ASN A 128 -1.19 16.96 6.34
N ALA A 129 -2.51 17.19 6.29
CA ALA A 129 -3.20 17.73 5.11
C ALA A 129 -2.60 19.07 4.64
N PHE A 130 -2.20 19.91 5.60
CA PHE A 130 -1.55 21.20 5.31
C PHE A 130 -0.17 21.03 4.66
N GLU A 131 0.66 20.11 5.18
CA GLU A 131 2.01 19.85 4.65
C GLU A 131 1.97 19.07 3.32
N SER A 132 0.96 18.21 3.14
CA SER A 132 0.80 17.37 1.95
C SER A 132 0.04 18.04 0.80
N GLY A 133 -0.56 19.23 1.02
CA GLY A 133 -1.40 19.92 0.03
C GLY A 133 -2.66 19.12 -0.35
N MET A 134 -3.04 18.15 0.48
CA MET A 134 -4.18 17.28 0.27
C MET A 134 -5.47 17.97 0.72
N LEU A 135 -6.58 17.70 0.02
CA LEU A 135 -7.90 18.17 0.43
C LEU A 135 -8.27 17.56 1.79
N PHE A 136 -8.86 18.36 2.69
CA PHE A 136 -9.31 17.92 4.02
C PHE A 136 -10.32 16.77 3.96
N GLU A 137 -11.11 16.68 2.87
CA GLU A 137 -12.02 15.57 2.62
C GLU A 137 -11.52 14.74 1.44
N GLN A 138 -11.08 13.52 1.72
CA GLN A 138 -10.68 12.54 0.71
C GLN A 138 -11.63 11.37 0.75
N GLN A 139 -12.22 11.03 -0.40
CA GLN A 139 -13.01 9.83 -0.56
C GLN A 139 -12.12 8.70 -1.08
N LEU A 140 -12.08 7.60 -0.34
CA LEU A 140 -11.45 6.37 -0.81
C LEU A 140 -12.27 5.79 -1.95
N ILE A 141 -11.62 5.55 -3.09
CA ILE A 141 -12.22 4.86 -4.23
C ILE A 141 -11.71 3.43 -4.20
N GLU A 142 -12.53 2.51 -3.69
CA GLU A 142 -12.16 1.10 -3.54
C GLU A 142 -12.09 0.36 -4.89
N ASP A 143 -12.96 0.73 -5.83
CA ASP A 143 -12.97 0.18 -7.19
C ASP A 143 -12.72 1.26 -8.24
N GLU A 144 -11.49 1.30 -8.74
CA GLU A 144 -11.07 2.19 -9.82
C GLU A 144 -11.44 1.66 -11.21
N SER A 145 -11.99 0.45 -11.34
CA SER A 145 -12.21 -0.21 -12.64
C SER A 145 -13.04 0.66 -13.59
N ARG A 146 -14.07 1.33 -13.05
CA ARG A 146 -14.90 2.26 -13.82
C ARG A 146 -14.11 3.48 -14.29
N LEU A 147 -13.29 4.07 -13.43
CA LEU A 147 -12.48 5.24 -13.76
C LEU A 147 -11.40 4.89 -14.79
N ARG A 148 -10.76 3.74 -14.65
CA ARG A 148 -9.78 3.23 -15.62
C ARG A 148 -10.43 2.98 -16.99
N TYR A 149 -11.63 2.41 -17.01
CA TYR A 149 -12.39 2.25 -18.25
C TYR A 149 -12.76 3.59 -18.88
N GLN A 150 -13.27 4.54 -18.09
CA GLN A 150 -13.62 5.88 -18.57
C GLN A 150 -12.38 6.59 -19.13
N ALA A 151 -11.26 6.61 -18.42
CA ALA A 151 -10.00 7.19 -18.89
C ALA A 151 -9.52 6.56 -20.21
N CYS A 152 -9.64 5.24 -20.36
CA CYS A 152 -9.30 4.55 -21.62
C CYS A 152 -10.28 4.90 -22.76
N ALA A 153 -11.58 4.99 -22.46
CA ALA A 153 -12.61 5.34 -23.44
C ALA A 153 -12.45 6.79 -23.92
N ASP A 154 -12.20 7.73 -22.99
CA ASP A 154 -12.01 9.15 -23.28
C ASP A 154 -10.72 9.39 -24.06
N SER A 155 -9.62 8.73 -23.67
CA SER A 155 -8.36 8.75 -24.43
C SER A 155 -8.54 8.17 -25.83
N GLY A 156 -9.25 7.05 -25.95
CA GLY A 156 -9.58 6.42 -27.22
C GLY A 156 -10.42 7.34 -28.11
N ALA A 157 -11.46 7.99 -27.57
CA ALA A 157 -12.31 8.93 -28.29
C ALA A 157 -11.51 10.16 -28.75
N ALA A 158 -10.79 10.81 -27.84
CA ALA A 158 -9.99 11.99 -28.15
C ALA A 158 -8.90 11.71 -29.21
N THR A 159 -8.32 10.50 -29.20
CA THR A 159 -7.28 10.09 -30.16
C THR A 159 -7.88 9.62 -31.49
N ALA A 160 -9.10 9.08 -31.51
CA ALA A 160 -9.76 8.56 -32.71
C ALA A 160 -10.47 9.63 -33.55
N ILE A 161 -11.03 10.67 -32.94
CA ILE A 161 -11.75 11.77 -33.62
C ILE A 161 -10.95 12.41 -34.78
N PRO A 162 -9.60 12.54 -34.72
CA PRO A 162 -8.82 13.06 -35.83
C PRO A 162 -8.13 12.01 -36.75
N LEU A 163 -8.48 10.71 -36.69
CA LEU A 163 -7.80 9.67 -37.48
C LEU A 163 -8.43 9.47 -38.87
N THR A 164 -7.59 9.22 -39.87
CA THR A 164 -8.05 8.73 -41.18
C THR A 164 -8.52 7.27 -41.07
N ARG A 165 -9.45 6.86 -41.96
CA ARG A 165 -10.05 5.51 -41.98
C ARG A 165 -9.01 4.39 -41.96
N ASP A 166 -7.90 4.55 -42.67
CA ASP A 166 -6.84 3.53 -42.75
C ASP A 166 -6.13 3.32 -41.41
N ILE A 167 -5.88 4.40 -40.67
CA ILE A 167 -5.27 4.33 -39.33
C ILE A 167 -6.25 3.73 -38.33
N ALA A 168 -7.52 4.17 -38.40
CA ALA A 168 -8.57 3.65 -37.55
C ALA A 168 -8.76 2.13 -37.76
N ALA A 169 -8.67 1.63 -39.00
CA ALA A 169 -8.77 0.22 -39.31
C ALA A 169 -7.62 -0.60 -38.68
N VAL A 170 -6.38 -0.12 -38.77
CA VAL A 170 -5.21 -0.79 -38.14
C VAL A 170 -5.35 -0.82 -36.62
N ILE A 171 -5.79 0.27 -36.00
CA ILE A 171 -5.99 0.33 -34.55
C ILE A 171 -7.13 -0.59 -34.14
N HIS A 172 -8.23 -0.63 -34.89
CA HIS A 172 -9.39 -1.49 -34.60
C HIS A 172 -9.08 -2.99 -34.71
N ASP A 173 -8.19 -3.37 -35.63
CA ASP A 173 -7.72 -4.76 -35.77
C ASP A 173 -6.91 -5.23 -34.54
N VAL A 174 -6.19 -4.30 -33.90
CA VAL A 174 -5.41 -4.56 -32.69
C VAL A 174 -6.26 -4.47 -31.42
N TRP A 175 -7.10 -3.44 -31.30
CA TRP A 175 -7.99 -3.20 -30.18
C TRP A 175 -9.39 -2.86 -30.68
N LYS A 176 -10.33 -3.80 -30.51
CA LYS A 176 -11.71 -3.63 -31.00
C LYS A 176 -12.50 -2.56 -30.23
N GLY A 177 -12.01 -2.19 -29.05
CA GLY A 177 -12.58 -1.10 -28.27
C GLY A 177 -11.83 -0.82 -26.97
N PRO A 178 -12.33 0.12 -26.15
CA PRO A 178 -11.64 0.59 -24.94
C PRO A 178 -11.38 -0.50 -23.90
N ARG A 179 -12.24 -1.53 -23.82
CA ARG A 179 -12.04 -2.67 -22.91
C ARG A 179 -10.82 -3.51 -23.30
N ASP A 180 -10.60 -3.73 -24.59
CA ASP A 180 -9.48 -4.53 -25.08
C ASP A 180 -8.16 -3.76 -24.93
N LEU A 181 -8.20 -2.43 -25.12
CA LEU A 181 -7.07 -1.56 -24.82
C LEU A 181 -6.73 -1.61 -23.32
N LEU A 182 -7.70 -1.41 -22.43
CA LEU A 182 -7.49 -1.46 -20.98
C LEU A 182 -6.87 -2.78 -20.54
N LYS A 183 -7.39 -3.94 -21.01
CA LYS A 183 -6.82 -5.26 -20.73
C LYS A 183 -5.34 -5.39 -21.13
N SER A 184 -4.95 -4.74 -22.23
CA SER A 184 -3.56 -4.76 -22.68
C SER A 184 -2.65 -3.85 -21.83
N LEU A 185 -3.23 -2.83 -21.20
CA LEU A 185 -2.54 -1.86 -20.35
C LEU A 185 -2.48 -2.28 -18.88
N ASP A 186 -3.39 -3.13 -18.39
CA ASP A 186 -3.49 -3.51 -16.98
C ASP A 186 -2.14 -3.95 -16.36
N ARG A 187 -1.32 -4.67 -17.12
CA ARG A 187 0.02 -5.13 -16.67
C ARG A 187 1.04 -4.00 -16.48
N TRP A 188 0.82 -2.86 -17.12
CA TRP A 188 1.72 -1.71 -17.12
C TRP A 188 1.24 -0.60 -16.19
N LEU A 189 -0.03 -0.62 -15.78
CA LEU A 189 -0.62 0.39 -14.89
C LEU A 189 -0.18 0.25 -13.43
N GLN A 190 0.36 -0.92 -13.04
CA GLN A 190 0.74 -1.23 -11.65
C GLN A 190 2.26 -1.16 -11.39
N GLY A 191 3.05 -0.66 -12.35
CA GLY A 191 4.51 -0.66 -12.27
C GLY A 191 5.15 0.59 -12.88
N GLU A 192 6.46 0.57 -13.05
CA GLU A 192 7.19 1.67 -13.68
C GLU A 192 6.72 1.91 -15.12
N ALA A 193 6.57 3.18 -15.48
CA ALA A 193 6.13 3.56 -16.81
C ALA A 193 7.10 2.98 -17.87
N PRO A 194 6.60 2.24 -18.87
CA PRO A 194 7.46 1.64 -19.86
C PRO A 194 8.20 2.73 -20.65
N GLN A 195 9.53 2.62 -20.69
CA GLN A 195 10.36 3.50 -21.51
C GLN A 195 10.28 3.06 -22.97
N LEU A 196 9.79 3.96 -23.83
CA LEU A 196 9.80 3.74 -25.27
C LEU A 196 11.25 3.82 -25.76
N LYS A 197 11.78 2.74 -26.32
CA LYS A 197 13.14 2.70 -26.91
C LYS A 197 13.34 3.70 -28.05
N SER A 198 12.24 4.17 -28.66
CA SER A 198 12.23 5.20 -29.69
C SER A 198 10.97 6.04 -29.51
N PRO A 199 10.98 7.04 -28.62
CA PRO A 199 9.82 7.89 -28.41
C PRO A 199 9.58 8.70 -29.69
N PRO A 200 8.34 8.77 -30.20
CA PRO A 200 8.03 9.70 -31.29
C PRO A 200 8.32 11.12 -30.82
N ALA A 201 8.88 11.97 -31.69
CA ALA A 201 9.14 13.36 -31.35
C ALA A 201 7.85 14.01 -30.82
N LEU A 202 7.88 14.49 -29.57
CA LEU A 202 6.75 15.08 -28.83
C LEU A 202 6.20 16.37 -29.48
N THR A 203 6.72 16.77 -30.63
CA THR A 203 6.25 17.88 -31.44
C THR A 203 5.34 17.37 -32.55
N ARG A 204 4.07 17.15 -32.22
CA ARG A 204 2.84 17.40 -33.02
C ARG A 204 1.77 16.36 -32.71
N ARG A 205 0.52 16.84 -32.64
CA ARG A 205 -0.73 16.07 -32.58
C ARG A 205 -0.59 14.69 -33.24
N TRP A 206 -0.94 13.65 -32.47
CA TRP A 206 -0.85 12.23 -32.79
C TRP A 206 -1.27 11.77 -34.22
N PRO A 207 -2.20 12.45 -34.95
CA PRO A 207 -2.55 12.06 -36.33
C PRO A 207 -1.39 12.07 -37.32
N ASN A 208 -0.41 12.97 -37.18
CA ASN A 208 0.65 13.15 -38.19
C ASN A 208 1.87 12.22 -37.99
N ALA A 209 2.02 11.62 -36.81
CA ALA A 209 3.10 10.67 -36.55
C ALA A 209 2.82 9.29 -37.18
N ILE A 210 1.54 8.90 -37.24
CA ILE A 210 1.11 7.63 -37.82
C ILE A 210 1.10 7.71 -39.36
N SER A 211 0.74 8.85 -39.96
CA SER A 211 0.73 9.02 -41.42
C SER A 211 2.11 8.89 -42.08
N ARG A 212 3.20 9.19 -41.37
CA ARG A 212 4.58 8.96 -41.85
C ARG A 212 5.10 7.54 -41.64
N SER A 213 4.57 6.81 -40.66
CA SER A 213 4.97 5.42 -40.38
C SER A 213 4.11 4.37 -41.11
N LEU A 214 2.92 4.76 -41.57
CA LEU A 214 2.00 3.94 -42.38
C LEU A 214 2.60 3.39 -43.69
N PRO A 215 3.35 4.14 -44.52
CA PRO A 215 3.92 3.60 -45.77
C PRO A 215 4.93 2.47 -45.53
N ALA A 216 5.56 2.45 -44.35
CA ALA A 216 6.45 1.37 -43.92
C ALA A 216 5.69 0.13 -43.40
N LEU A 217 4.45 0.31 -42.94
CA LEU A 217 3.56 -0.76 -42.48
C LEU A 217 2.71 -1.36 -43.61
N THR A 218 2.29 -0.58 -44.60
CA THR A 218 1.39 -1.02 -45.69
C THR A 218 2.11 -1.71 -46.85
N ARG A 219 3.43 -1.52 -47.04
CA ARG A 219 4.21 -2.24 -48.08
C ARG A 219 4.49 -3.72 -47.77
N SER A 220 4.12 -4.24 -46.59
CA SER A 220 4.36 -5.64 -46.20
C SER A 220 3.07 -6.43 -45.93
N SER A 221 2.07 -6.29 -46.82
CA SER A 221 0.73 -6.89 -46.68
C SER A 221 0.68 -8.43 -46.70
N SER A 222 1.80 -9.14 -46.79
CA SER A 222 1.85 -10.60 -46.60
C SER A 222 2.61 -11.05 -45.35
N SER A 223 3.16 -10.13 -44.54
CA SER A 223 4.00 -10.48 -43.37
C SER A 223 3.81 -9.59 -42.14
N GLY A 224 2.86 -8.66 -42.16
CA GLY A 224 2.64 -7.67 -41.09
C GLY A 224 2.25 -8.27 -39.73
N ALA A 225 1.39 -9.30 -39.73
CA ALA A 225 0.94 -9.98 -38.51
C ALA A 225 2.10 -10.63 -37.73
N SER A 226 3.06 -11.24 -38.44
CA SER A 226 4.22 -11.89 -37.83
C SER A 226 5.34 -10.92 -37.43
N ARG A 227 5.30 -9.66 -37.89
CA ARG A 227 6.24 -8.60 -37.45
C ARG A 227 5.71 -7.80 -36.27
N TRP A 228 4.40 -7.60 -36.13
CA TRP A 228 3.77 -7.11 -34.89
C TRP A 228 3.87 -8.14 -33.75
N ALA A 229 3.74 -9.43 -34.05
CA ALA A 229 4.04 -10.50 -33.09
C ALA A 229 5.53 -10.51 -32.66
N ARG A 230 6.46 -10.15 -33.55
CA ARG A 230 7.88 -9.91 -33.20
C ARG A 230 8.11 -8.59 -32.47
N SER A 231 7.25 -7.59 -32.65
CA SER A 231 7.28 -6.35 -31.87
C SER A 231 6.84 -6.58 -30.42
N LYS A 232 5.94 -7.53 -30.15
CA LYS A 232 5.73 -8.04 -28.76
C LYS A 232 7.03 -8.55 -28.12
N ALA A 233 7.97 -9.08 -28.91
CA ALA A 233 9.29 -9.52 -28.42
C ALA A 233 10.33 -8.38 -28.29
N CYS A 234 10.08 -7.19 -28.84
CA CYS A 234 10.97 -6.02 -28.67
C CYS A 234 10.83 -5.33 -27.31
N TRP A 235 9.80 -5.67 -26.54
CA TRP A 235 9.64 -5.34 -25.12
C TRP A 235 10.56 -6.17 -24.21
N LYS A 236 11.76 -6.55 -24.68
CA LYS A 236 12.82 -7.05 -23.81
C LYS A 236 13.36 -5.90 -22.96
N ILE A 237 13.05 -5.98 -21.67
CA ILE A 237 13.61 -5.19 -20.57
C ILE A 237 15.10 -5.58 -20.43
N PRO A 238 16.07 -4.65 -20.53
CA PRO A 238 17.34 -4.84 -19.87
C PRO A 238 17.12 -4.61 -18.37
N ALA A 239 17.33 -5.65 -17.57
CA ALA A 239 17.35 -5.53 -16.12
C ALA A 239 18.50 -4.59 -15.71
N LEU A 240 18.22 -3.50 -15.01
CA LEU A 240 19.20 -2.78 -14.22
C LEU A 240 18.55 -2.20 -12.95
N THR A 241 18.90 -2.84 -11.84
CA THR A 241 19.32 -2.26 -10.56
C THR A 241 19.34 -0.73 -10.45
N GLY A 242 18.77 -0.23 -9.35
CA GLY A 242 19.10 1.09 -8.79
C GLY A 242 17.90 2.02 -8.74
N GLY A 243 17.32 2.16 -7.55
CA GLY A 243 16.12 2.96 -7.33
C GLY A 243 16.31 4.46 -7.45
N SER A 244 15.20 5.17 -7.55
CA SER A 244 14.93 6.40 -6.79
C SER A 244 13.46 6.78 -6.92
N LEU A 245 12.86 7.18 -5.80
CA LEU A 245 11.52 7.76 -5.71
C LEU A 245 11.44 9.07 -6.52
N ILE A 246 10.33 9.32 -7.21
CA ILE A 246 9.91 10.67 -7.56
C ILE A 246 8.41 10.84 -7.26
N ALA A 247 8.13 11.71 -6.29
CA ALA A 247 6.83 12.27 -5.96
C ALA A 247 6.34 13.23 -7.06
N ALA A 248 5.03 13.26 -7.31
CA ALA A 248 4.43 14.23 -8.22
C ALA A 248 3.41 15.10 -7.47
N THR A 249 3.84 16.31 -7.14
CA THR A 249 3.02 17.44 -6.69
C THR A 249 2.20 18.01 -7.84
N ARG A 250 0.93 18.33 -7.60
CA ARG A 250 0.08 19.07 -8.56
C ARG A 250 0.04 20.55 -8.15
N ALA A 251 0.77 21.39 -8.88
CA ALA A 251 0.64 22.84 -8.77
C ALA A 251 -0.64 23.32 -9.47
N SER A 252 -1.41 24.10 -8.72
CA SER A 252 -2.60 24.87 -9.10
C SER A 252 -2.33 25.93 -10.17
N GLY A 253 -3.37 26.33 -10.92
CA GLY A 253 -3.58 27.77 -11.17
C GLY A 253 -4.11 28.23 -12.54
N TRP A 254 -5.42 28.48 -12.58
CA TRP A 254 -6.07 29.75 -12.98
C TRP A 254 -6.54 30.06 -14.42
N ARG A 255 -7.87 30.32 -14.46
CA ARG A 255 -8.68 31.32 -15.21
C ARG A 255 -8.89 31.09 -16.72
N LYS A 256 -10.08 31.29 -17.30
CA LYS A 256 -11.33 31.96 -16.87
C LYS A 256 -12.53 31.06 -17.14
#